data_AF-A0A9F5IWX2-F1
#
_entry.id   AF-A0A9F5IWX2-F1
#
_cell.length_a   1.000
_cell.length_b   1.000
_cell.length_c   1.000
_cell.angle_alpha   90.00
_cell.angle_beta   90.00
_cell.angle_gamma   90.00
#
_symmetry.space_group_name_H-M   'P 1'
#
loop_
_entity.id
_entity.type
_entity.pdbx_description
1 polymer ?
#
loop_
_entity_poly.entity_id
_entity_poly.type
_entity_poly.pdbx_seq_one_letter_code
_entity_poly.pdbx_strand_id
1 'polypeptide(L)'
;MRGKIHHYDKLIIPDHVVSLNASDEFLKTRIMNLPESIVAGTHYAQDRYLRSLSLFRELNSEDETVLNYFDEIEIHPQYIDVSKFEGLENRVITKEIIKNIGEPRNYGMTEEEREEFERKEAEECLAREAKEKADLEKKEFEERAQKLANWEEWNKRLEEVKRQEQELLEAQSIPLRNYLMKHVMPTLMQGLNQCCMVRPDDPVDFLAEYLFKNNPEFD
;
A
#
# COMPACT_ATOMS: atom_id res chain seq x y z
N MET A 1 -34.48 -61.12 8.73
CA MET A 1 -33.31 -61.33 7.84
C MET A 1 -32.11 -60.69 8.53
N ARG A 2 -31.07 -61.46 8.82
CA ARG A 2 -29.88 -60.95 9.51
C ARG A 2 -29.11 -60.07 8.52
N GLY A 3 -29.02 -58.77 8.80
CA GLY A 3 -28.16 -57.86 8.03
C GLY A 3 -26.73 -58.39 8.07
N LYS A 4 -26.12 -58.54 6.90
CA LYS A 4 -24.69 -58.87 6.80
C LYS A 4 -23.92 -57.69 7.39
N ILE A 5 -23.11 -57.94 8.42
CA ILE A 5 -22.21 -56.91 8.96
C ILE A 5 -20.99 -56.90 8.04
N HIS A 6 -20.91 -55.91 7.15
CA HIS A 6 -19.76 -55.74 6.27
C HIS A 6 -18.63 -55.08 7.07
N HIS A 7 -17.47 -55.72 7.13
CA HIS A 7 -16.26 -55.15 7.73
C HIS A 7 -15.48 -54.43 6.64
N TYR A 8 -15.44 -53.11 6.69
CA TYR A 8 -14.68 -52.27 5.76
C TYR A 8 -13.79 -51.28 6.51
N ASP A 9 -12.67 -50.92 5.90
CA ASP A 9 -11.75 -49.92 6.42
C ASP A 9 -12.27 -48.52 6.09
N LYS A 10 -12.43 -47.69 7.13
CA LYS A 10 -12.96 -46.33 7.04
C LYS A 10 -12.02 -45.36 6.33
N LEU A 11 -10.74 -45.72 6.16
CA LEU A 11 -9.76 -44.85 5.48
C LEU A 11 -9.83 -44.95 3.95
N ILE A 12 -10.30 -46.09 3.43
CA ILE A 12 -10.34 -46.35 1.98
C ILE A 12 -11.77 -46.34 1.42
N ILE A 13 -12.78 -46.32 2.30
CA ILE A 13 -14.17 -46.31 1.87
C ILE A 13 -14.50 -44.98 1.19
N PRO A 14 -15.05 -44.98 -0.03
CA PRO A 14 -15.43 -43.76 -0.70
C PRO A 14 -16.68 -43.15 -0.03
N ASP A 15 -16.73 -41.82 0.10
CA ASP A 15 -17.93 -41.11 0.55
C ASP A 15 -19.00 -41.02 -0.55
N HIS A 16 -18.57 -41.01 -1.82
CA HIS A 16 -19.44 -40.89 -2.99
C HIS A 16 -19.06 -41.91 -4.05
N VAL A 17 -20.06 -42.60 -4.60
CA VAL A 17 -19.91 -43.53 -5.73
C VAL A 17 -20.72 -43.01 -6.90
N VAL A 18 -20.10 -42.91 -8.08
CA VAL A 18 -20.75 -42.44 -9.31
C VAL A 18 -20.60 -43.52 -10.38
N SER A 19 -21.72 -44.03 -10.86
CA SER A 19 -21.81 -45.00 -11.96
C SER A 19 -22.17 -44.29 -13.26
N LEU A 20 -21.28 -44.40 -14.26
CA LEU A 20 -21.48 -43.80 -15.58
C LEU A 20 -22.02 -44.85 -16.55
N ASN A 21 -23.28 -44.70 -16.95
CA ASN A 21 -23.94 -45.61 -17.86
C ASN A 21 -23.95 -45.05 -19.29
N ALA A 22 -23.79 -45.93 -20.27
CA ALA A 22 -23.88 -45.60 -21.69
C ALA A 22 -24.35 -46.81 -22.49
N SER A 23 -24.94 -46.57 -23.66
CA SER A 23 -25.28 -47.64 -24.60
C SER A 23 -24.06 -48.16 -25.35
N ASP A 24 -24.09 -49.44 -25.74
CA ASP A 24 -22.98 -50.07 -26.45
C ASP A 24 -22.73 -49.40 -27.82
N GLU A 25 -23.80 -48.96 -28.50
CA GLU A 25 -23.70 -48.23 -29.76
C GLU A 25 -23.00 -46.88 -29.56
N PHE A 26 -23.36 -46.13 -28.51
CA PHE A 26 -22.68 -44.87 -28.18
C PHE A 26 -21.19 -45.07 -27.93
N LEU A 27 -20.82 -46.11 -27.18
CA LEU A 27 -19.43 -46.40 -26.87
C LEU A 27 -18.63 -46.82 -28.12
N LYS A 28 -19.21 -47.66 -28.99
CA LYS A 28 -18.60 -48.04 -30.27
C LYS A 28 -18.38 -46.82 -31.16
N THR A 29 -19.39 -45.97 -31.32
CA THR A 29 -19.28 -44.73 -32.12
C THR A 29 -18.23 -43.79 -31.55
N ARG A 30 -18.15 -43.64 -30.23
CA ARG A 30 -17.15 -42.78 -29.57
C ARG A 30 -15.72 -43.24 -29.89
N ILE A 31 -15.47 -44.55 -29.89
CA ILE A 31 -14.13 -45.09 -30.19
C ILE A 31 -13.79 -44.99 -31.67
N MET A 32 -14.75 -45.20 -32.57
CA MET A 32 -14.53 -45.01 -34.02
C MET A 32 -14.14 -43.55 -34.36
N ASN A 33 -14.58 -42.59 -33.57
CA ASN A 33 -14.27 -41.17 -33.76
C ASN A 33 -12.92 -40.74 -33.10
N LEU A 34 -12.18 -41.65 -32.47
CA LEU A 34 -10.87 -41.33 -31.87
C LEU A 34 -9.75 -41.36 -32.92
N PRO A 35 -8.73 -40.49 -32.80
CA PRO A 35 -7.58 -40.51 -33.70
C PRO A 35 -6.73 -41.77 -33.50
N GLU A 36 -6.18 -42.29 -34.60
CA GLU A 36 -5.39 -43.53 -34.63
C GLU A 36 -4.17 -43.48 -33.71
N SER A 37 -3.61 -42.30 -33.45
CA SER A 37 -2.51 -42.09 -32.50
C SER A 37 -2.83 -42.52 -31.06
N ILE A 38 -4.11 -42.50 -30.66
CA ILE A 38 -4.57 -42.92 -29.33
C ILE A 38 -4.99 -44.40 -29.33
N VAL A 39 -5.47 -44.89 -30.48
CA VAL A 39 -5.98 -46.25 -30.62
C VAL A 39 -4.85 -47.26 -30.84
N ALA A 40 -3.79 -46.86 -31.54
CA ALA A 40 -2.64 -47.70 -31.84
C ALA A 40 -1.91 -48.11 -30.54
N GLY A 41 -1.82 -49.42 -30.29
CA GLY A 41 -1.13 -49.99 -29.12
C GLY A 41 -1.95 -50.03 -27.83
N THR A 42 -3.19 -49.56 -27.83
CA THR A 42 -4.07 -49.59 -26.64
C THR A 42 -5.13 -50.69 -26.71
N HIS A 43 -5.89 -50.86 -25.64
CA HIS A 43 -7.02 -51.80 -25.57
C HIS A 43 -8.22 -51.39 -26.45
N TYR A 44 -8.15 -50.22 -27.10
CA TYR A 44 -9.17 -49.70 -28.00
C TYR A 44 -9.10 -50.27 -29.42
N ALA A 45 -8.11 -51.11 -29.74
CA ALA A 45 -8.11 -51.87 -30.99
C ALA A 45 -9.42 -52.65 -31.13
N GLN A 46 -10.10 -52.49 -32.27
CA GLN A 46 -11.54 -52.76 -32.46
C GLN A 46 -11.98 -54.15 -31.97
N ASP A 47 -11.20 -55.20 -32.23
CA ASP A 47 -11.54 -56.57 -31.80
C ASP A 47 -11.39 -56.81 -30.29
N ARG A 48 -10.43 -56.15 -29.65
CA ARG A 48 -10.17 -56.31 -28.21
C ARG A 48 -11.17 -55.52 -27.38
N TYR A 49 -11.54 -54.34 -27.87
CA TYR A 49 -12.55 -53.50 -27.21
C TYR A 49 -13.91 -54.21 -27.14
N LEU A 50 -14.40 -54.74 -28.27
CA LEU A 50 -15.69 -55.44 -28.31
C LEU A 50 -15.73 -56.64 -27.36
N ARG A 51 -14.67 -57.45 -27.31
CA ARG A 51 -14.57 -58.57 -26.35
C ARG A 51 -14.59 -58.10 -24.90
N SER A 52 -13.91 -56.99 -24.61
CA SER A 52 -13.84 -56.43 -23.26
C SER A 52 -15.19 -55.84 -22.83
N LEU A 53 -15.91 -55.21 -23.77
CA LEU A 53 -17.27 -54.70 -23.54
C LEU A 53 -18.26 -55.84 -23.26
N SER A 54 -18.22 -56.92 -24.04
CA SER A 54 -19.04 -58.12 -23.78
C SER A 54 -18.75 -58.72 -22.41
N LEU A 55 -17.46 -58.91 -22.07
CA LEU A 55 -17.06 -59.44 -20.77
C LEU A 55 -17.54 -58.54 -19.61
N PHE A 56 -17.46 -57.22 -19.78
CA PHE A 56 -17.95 -56.28 -18.78
C PHE A 56 -19.46 -56.42 -18.55
N ARG A 57 -20.27 -56.56 -19.61
CA ARG A 57 -21.72 -56.75 -19.52
C ARG A 57 -22.11 -58.10 -18.89
N GLU A 58 -21.34 -59.15 -19.16
CA GLU A 58 -21.55 -60.47 -18.55
C GLU A 58 -21.24 -60.45 -17.04
N LEU A 59 -20.14 -59.81 -16.65
CA LEU A 59 -19.71 -59.74 -15.25
C LEU A 59 -20.51 -58.73 -14.42
N ASN A 60 -21.10 -57.71 -15.05
CA ASN A 60 -21.89 -56.68 -14.37
C ASN A 60 -23.38 -56.85 -14.72
N SER A 61 -23.94 -57.99 -14.32
CA SER A 61 -25.38 -58.24 -14.36
C SER A 61 -26.08 -57.57 -13.18
N GLU A 62 -27.39 -57.27 -13.29
CA GLU A 62 -28.16 -56.53 -12.26
C GLU A 62 -28.04 -57.13 -10.85
N ASP A 63 -27.87 -58.45 -10.76
CA ASP A 63 -27.77 -59.18 -9.48
C ASP A 63 -26.33 -59.25 -8.91
N GLU A 64 -25.29 -59.09 -9.72
CA GLU A 64 -23.86 -59.27 -9.33
C GLU A 64 -23.01 -58.00 -9.47
N THR A 65 -23.60 -56.81 -9.42
CA THR A 65 -22.81 -55.58 -9.51
C THR A 65 -22.09 -55.24 -8.20
N VAL A 66 -20.91 -54.62 -8.33
CA VAL A 66 -20.18 -54.01 -7.19
C VAL A 66 -21.00 -52.88 -6.55
N LEU A 67 -21.94 -52.29 -7.28
CA LEU A 67 -22.82 -51.23 -6.78
C LEU A 67 -23.77 -51.74 -5.69
N ASN A 68 -24.23 -52.99 -5.80
CA ASN A 68 -25.07 -53.63 -4.77
C ASN A 68 -24.36 -53.68 -3.41
N TYR A 69 -23.04 -53.86 -3.39
CA TYR A 69 -22.26 -53.82 -2.15
C TYR A 69 -22.25 -52.42 -1.51
N PHE A 70 -22.16 -51.37 -2.32
CA PHE A 70 -22.20 -49.98 -1.83
C PHE A 70 -23.58 -49.60 -1.30
N ASP A 71 -24.64 -50.07 -1.96
CA ASP A 71 -26.01 -49.92 -1.45
C ASP A 71 -26.23 -50.63 -0.11
N GLU A 72 -25.67 -51.84 0.08
CA GLU A 72 -25.73 -52.59 1.35
C GLU A 72 -25.06 -51.85 2.52
N ILE A 73 -24.07 -50.98 2.26
CA ILE A 73 -23.36 -50.17 3.28
C ILE A 73 -23.86 -48.71 3.36
N GLU A 74 -25.07 -48.45 2.85
CA GLU A 74 -25.74 -47.13 2.85
C GLU A 74 -25.04 -46.05 2.00
N ILE A 75 -24.10 -46.40 1.13
CA ILE A 75 -23.48 -45.49 0.17
C ILE A 75 -24.18 -45.64 -1.18
N HIS A 76 -25.17 -44.79 -1.44
CA HIS A 76 -26.04 -44.93 -2.61
C HIS A 76 -25.32 -44.45 -3.89
N PRO A 77 -25.08 -45.32 -4.89
CA PRO A 77 -24.45 -44.93 -6.14
C PRO A 77 -25.30 -43.96 -6.96
N GLN A 78 -24.65 -42.92 -7.50
CA GLN A 78 -25.29 -41.99 -8.42
C GLN A 78 -25.16 -42.51 -9.85
N TYR A 79 -26.29 -42.78 -10.51
CA TYR A 79 -26.32 -43.24 -11.89
C TYR A 79 -26.43 -42.06 -12.86
N ILE A 80 -25.40 -41.85 -13.68
CA ILE A 80 -25.37 -40.80 -14.70
C ILE A 80 -25.31 -41.44 -16.07
N ASP A 81 -26.33 -41.18 -16.89
CA ASP A 81 -26.36 -41.61 -18.27
C ASP A 81 -25.56 -40.62 -19.14
N VAL A 82 -24.40 -41.06 -19.60
CA VAL A 82 -23.47 -40.29 -20.43
C VAL A 82 -24.06 -40.03 -21.82
N SER A 83 -24.95 -40.90 -22.30
CA SER A 83 -25.57 -40.74 -23.64
C SER A 83 -26.55 -39.57 -23.70
N LYS A 84 -27.02 -39.05 -22.56
CA LYS A 84 -27.94 -37.89 -22.50
C LYS A 84 -27.25 -36.54 -22.64
N PHE A 85 -25.91 -36.49 -22.52
CA PHE A 85 -25.16 -35.24 -22.51
C PHE A 85 -24.21 -35.18 -23.71
N GLU A 86 -24.51 -34.30 -24.66
CA GLU A 86 -23.67 -34.08 -25.83
C GLU A 86 -22.50 -33.13 -25.51
N GLY A 87 -21.26 -33.59 -25.73
CA GLY A 87 -20.05 -32.78 -25.64
C GLY A 87 -18.78 -33.62 -25.44
N LEU A 88 -17.75 -33.38 -26.26
CA LEU A 88 -16.44 -34.07 -26.17
C LEU A 88 -15.78 -33.95 -24.78
N GLU A 89 -16.05 -32.85 -24.08
CA GLU A 89 -15.43 -32.51 -22.79
C GLU A 89 -16.26 -32.95 -21.57
N ASN A 90 -17.41 -33.63 -21.75
CA ASN A 90 -18.29 -34.10 -20.67
C ASN A 90 -18.62 -33.02 -19.59
N ARG A 91 -18.50 -31.72 -19.91
CA ARG A 91 -18.59 -30.61 -18.94
C ARG A 91 -19.88 -30.59 -18.13
N VAL A 92 -20.98 -31.00 -18.74
CA VAL A 92 -22.29 -31.05 -18.08
C VAL A 92 -22.31 -32.13 -16.99
N ILE A 93 -21.71 -33.29 -17.27
CA ILE A 93 -21.57 -34.38 -16.30
C ILE A 93 -20.70 -33.92 -15.13
N THR A 94 -19.56 -33.27 -15.41
CA THR A 94 -18.68 -32.74 -14.37
C THR A 94 -19.40 -31.72 -13.48
N LYS A 95 -20.22 -30.84 -14.05
CA LYS A 95 -21.02 -29.88 -13.28
C LYS A 95 -22.06 -30.55 -12.39
N GLU A 96 -22.75 -31.57 -12.89
CA GLU A 96 -23.74 -32.32 -12.10
C GLU A 96 -23.06 -33.08 -10.94
N ILE A 97 -21.89 -33.68 -11.20
CA ILE A 97 -21.07 -34.33 -10.18
C ILE A 97 -20.63 -33.30 -9.12
N ILE A 98 -20.11 -32.14 -9.52
CA ILE A 98 -19.69 -31.08 -8.58
C ILE A 98 -20.87 -30.58 -7.76
N LYS A 99 -22.05 -30.43 -8.36
CA LYS A 99 -23.26 -30.01 -7.63
C LYS A 99 -23.65 -31.02 -6.55
N ASN A 100 -23.50 -32.32 -6.81
CA ASN A 100 -23.89 -33.38 -5.87
C ASN A 100 -22.81 -33.68 -4.82
N ILE A 101 -21.52 -33.56 -5.15
CA ILE A 101 -20.40 -33.84 -4.24
C ILE A 101 -20.01 -32.59 -3.43
N GLY A 102 -20.20 -31.39 -3.99
CA GLY A 102 -19.81 -30.12 -3.39
C GLY A 102 -18.69 -29.40 -4.17
N GLU A 103 -18.43 -28.15 -3.80
CA GLU A 103 -17.37 -27.35 -4.43
C GLU A 103 -16.01 -28.03 -4.27
N PRO A 104 -15.13 -27.93 -5.30
CA PRO A 104 -13.77 -28.45 -5.20
C PRO A 104 -13.07 -27.85 -3.98
N ARG A 105 -12.91 -28.67 -2.94
CA ARG A 105 -12.03 -28.35 -1.82
C ARG A 105 -10.60 -28.54 -2.30
N ASN A 106 -10.05 -27.49 -2.89
CA ASN A 106 -8.60 -27.40 -2.99
C ASN A 106 -8.06 -27.44 -1.56
N TYR A 107 -7.25 -28.46 -1.26
CA TYR A 107 -6.38 -28.45 -0.08
C TYR A 107 -5.68 -27.08 -0.06
N GLY A 108 -5.71 -26.37 1.08
CA GLY A 108 -5.28 -24.97 1.16
C GLY A 108 -3.84 -24.74 0.68
N MET A 109 -3.44 -23.47 0.56
CA MET A 109 -2.08 -23.07 0.14
C MET A 109 -1.01 -23.86 0.88
N THR A 110 0.01 -24.28 0.14
CA THR A 110 1.17 -24.96 0.73
C THR A 110 1.92 -24.01 1.67
N GLU A 111 2.70 -24.56 2.61
CA GLU A 111 3.46 -23.73 3.56
C GLU A 111 4.40 -22.74 2.84
N GLU A 112 4.98 -23.19 1.73
CA GLU A 112 5.87 -22.38 0.88
C GLU A 112 5.15 -21.17 0.25
N GLU A 113 3.89 -21.35 -0.19
CA GLU A 113 3.08 -20.26 -0.75
C GLU A 113 2.69 -19.22 0.31
N ARG A 114 2.49 -19.67 1.56
CA ARG A 114 2.20 -18.79 2.69
C ARG A 114 3.40 -17.93 3.06
N GLU A 115 4.58 -18.52 3.19
CA GLU A 115 5.82 -17.79 3.48
C GLU A 115 6.16 -16.78 2.38
N GLU A 116 5.93 -17.11 1.10
CA GLU A 116 6.15 -16.17 0.01
C GLU A 116 5.17 -14.99 0.04
N PHE A 117 3.90 -15.27 0.37
CA PHE A 117 2.89 -14.23 0.54
C PHE A 117 3.25 -13.29 1.69
N GLU A 118 3.60 -13.82 2.87
CA GLU A 118 4.02 -13.04 4.03
C GLU A 118 5.26 -12.19 3.74
N ARG A 119 6.23 -12.74 2.99
CA ARG A 119 7.42 -11.99 2.56
C ARG A 119 7.06 -10.82 1.62
N LYS A 120 6.15 -11.04 0.67
CA LYS A 120 5.67 -9.97 -0.22
C LYS A 120 4.92 -8.89 0.54
N GLU A 121 4.05 -9.26 1.47
CA GLU A 121 3.33 -8.29 2.31
C GLU A 121 4.28 -7.49 3.21
N ALA A 122 5.31 -8.13 3.77
CA ALA A 122 6.33 -7.46 4.56
C ALA A 122 7.14 -6.46 3.71
N GLU A 123 7.53 -6.84 2.50
CA GLU A 123 8.23 -5.96 1.55
C GLU A 123 7.36 -4.76 1.15
N GLU A 124 6.07 -4.99 0.85
CA GLU A 124 5.12 -3.93 0.51
C GLU A 124 4.89 -2.97 1.68
N CYS A 125 4.75 -3.50 2.91
CA CYS A 125 4.64 -2.68 4.11
C CYS A 125 5.86 -1.78 4.29
N LEU A 126 7.07 -2.34 4.19
CA LEU A 126 8.32 -1.59 4.32
C LEU A 126 8.46 -0.54 3.22
N ALA A 127 8.09 -0.85 1.98
CA ALA A 127 8.12 0.09 0.86
C ALA A 127 7.13 1.25 1.07
N ARG A 128 5.93 0.97 1.59
CA ARG A 128 4.93 2.00 1.91
C ARG A 128 5.44 2.93 3.02
N GLU A 129 6.00 2.39 4.10
CA GLU A 129 6.55 3.18 5.20
C GLU A 129 7.73 4.05 4.77
N ALA A 130 8.64 3.49 3.95
CA ALA A 130 9.77 4.25 3.41
C ALA A 130 9.30 5.42 2.53
N LYS A 131 8.27 5.20 1.70
CA LYS A 131 7.68 6.25 0.86
C LYS A 131 7.01 7.33 1.72
N GLU A 132 6.22 6.95 2.71
CA GLU A 132 5.53 7.89 3.60
C GLU A 132 6.54 8.76 4.38
N LYS A 133 7.63 8.15 4.86
CA LYS A 133 8.72 8.87 5.53
C LYS A 133 9.43 9.85 4.59
N ALA A 134 9.74 9.44 3.36
CA ALA A 134 10.36 10.32 2.37
C ALA A 134 9.45 11.51 2.00
N ASP A 135 8.15 11.28 1.86
CA ASP A 135 7.17 12.33 1.58
C ASP A 135 7.04 13.31 2.76
N LEU A 136 7.09 12.82 4.00
CA LEU A 136 7.08 13.66 5.20
C LEU A 136 8.36 14.51 5.30
N GLU A 137 9.53 13.90 5.16
CA GLU A 137 10.82 14.60 5.19
C GLU A 137 10.88 15.70 4.11
N LYS A 138 10.32 15.44 2.93
CA LYS A 138 10.24 16.43 1.84
C LYS A 138 9.34 17.60 2.22
N LYS A 139 8.14 17.35 2.76
CA LYS A 139 7.23 18.41 3.22
C LYS A 139 7.86 19.24 4.34
N GLU A 140 8.48 18.60 5.32
CA GLU A 140 9.17 19.30 6.42
C GLU A 140 10.34 20.15 5.91
N PHE A 141 11.07 19.68 4.90
CA PHE A 141 12.12 20.46 4.26
C PHE A 141 11.56 21.68 3.53
N GLU A 142 10.51 21.50 2.73
CA GLU A 142 9.83 22.59 2.01
C GLU A 142 9.25 23.63 2.98
N GLU A 143 8.59 23.21 4.05
CA GLU A 143 8.06 24.12 5.08
C GLU A 143 9.17 24.90 5.80
N ARG A 144 10.28 24.24 6.14
CA ARG A 144 11.43 24.91 6.76
C ARG A 144 12.05 25.94 5.82
N ALA A 145 12.22 25.59 4.55
CA ALA A 145 12.74 26.49 3.54
C ALA A 145 11.80 27.70 3.34
N GLN A 146 10.49 27.48 3.31
CA GLN A 146 9.51 28.56 3.17
C GLN A 146 9.48 29.48 4.40
N LYS A 147 9.54 28.91 5.62
CA LYS A 147 9.62 29.70 6.85
C LYS A 147 10.88 30.57 6.89
N LEU A 148 12.02 30.01 6.47
CA LEU A 148 13.27 30.76 6.41
C LEU A 148 13.19 31.90 5.40
N ALA A 149 12.70 31.64 4.18
CA ALA A 149 12.54 32.67 3.15
C ALA A 149 11.60 33.80 3.60
N ASN A 150 10.46 33.45 4.21
CA ASN A 150 9.52 34.43 4.75
C ASN A 150 10.16 35.26 5.88
N TRP A 151 10.95 34.62 6.75
CA TRP A 151 11.64 35.30 7.85
C TRP A 151 12.71 36.26 7.32
N GLU A 152 13.51 35.85 6.33
CA GLU A 152 14.50 36.71 5.68
C GLU A 152 13.85 37.93 5.02
N GLU A 153 12.74 37.72 4.30
CA GLU A 153 12.00 38.82 3.67
C GLU A 153 11.42 39.78 4.72
N TRP A 154 10.83 39.24 5.79
CA TRP A 154 10.32 40.05 6.89
C TRP A 154 11.43 40.85 7.57
N ASN A 155 12.58 40.25 7.84
CA ASN A 155 13.71 40.92 8.46
C ASN A 155 14.24 42.06 7.57
N LYS A 156 14.34 41.83 6.26
CA LYS A 156 14.74 42.86 5.29
C LYS A 156 13.76 44.04 5.28
N ARG A 157 12.45 43.77 5.32
CA ARG A 157 11.42 44.83 5.41
C ARG A 157 11.52 45.60 6.73
N LEU A 158 11.80 44.90 7.83
CA LEU A 158 11.97 45.52 9.14
C LEU A 158 13.20 46.44 9.18
N GLU A 159 14.33 46.00 8.61
CA GLU A 159 15.55 46.82 8.49
C GLU A 159 15.31 48.07 7.64
N GLU A 160 14.56 47.94 6.54
CA GLU A 160 14.17 49.06 5.70
C GLU A 160 13.31 50.09 6.47
N VAL A 161 12.31 49.63 7.24
CA VAL A 161 11.48 50.50 8.07
C VAL A 161 12.33 51.22 9.13
N LYS A 162 13.22 50.51 9.83
CA LYS A 162 14.13 51.12 10.81
C LYS A 162 15.01 52.20 10.18
N ARG A 163 15.52 51.96 8.97
CA ARG A 163 16.30 52.96 8.24
C ARG A 163 15.46 54.20 7.94
N GLN A 164 14.25 54.02 7.43
CA GLN A 164 13.34 55.13 7.12
C GLN A 164 12.96 55.93 8.39
N GLU A 165 12.71 55.25 9.51
CA GLU A 165 12.46 55.90 10.79
C GLU A 165 13.66 56.72 11.25
N GLN A 166 14.88 56.18 11.12
CA GLN A 166 16.11 56.89 11.47
C GLN A 166 16.31 58.13 10.58
N GLU A 167 16.16 58.00 9.25
CA GLU A 167 16.27 59.12 8.32
C GLU A 167 15.25 60.23 8.62
N LEU A 168 14.01 59.84 8.98
CA LEU A 168 12.97 60.80 9.38
C LEU A 168 13.33 61.52 10.68
N LEU A 169 13.78 60.79 11.70
CA LEU A 169 14.23 61.37 12.97
C LEU A 169 15.42 62.31 12.78
N GLU A 170 16.39 61.91 11.96
CA GLU A 170 17.52 62.75 11.59
C GLU A 170 17.03 64.03 10.91
N ALA A 171 16.16 63.92 9.91
CA ALA A 171 15.59 65.08 9.22
C ALA A 171 14.83 66.04 10.16
N GLN A 172 14.04 65.50 11.10
CA GLN A 172 13.36 66.28 12.12
C GLN A 172 14.33 66.94 13.11
N SER A 173 15.50 66.34 13.34
CA SER A 173 16.53 66.90 14.21
C SER A 173 17.36 68.02 13.55
N ILE A 174 17.37 68.11 12.20
CA ILE A 174 18.18 69.10 11.46
C ILE A 174 17.91 70.55 11.92
N PRO A 175 16.66 71.05 12.04
CA PRO A 175 16.41 72.42 12.45
C PRO A 175 16.97 72.74 13.83
N LEU A 176 16.77 71.83 14.80
CA LEU A 176 17.28 71.97 16.16
C LEU A 176 18.80 71.95 16.18
N ARG A 177 19.43 70.99 15.48
CA ARG A 177 20.89 70.90 15.36
C ARG A 177 21.48 72.16 14.72
N ASN A 178 20.87 72.67 13.66
CA ASN A 178 21.31 73.90 13.00
C ASN A 178 21.21 75.12 13.93
N TYR A 179 20.12 75.21 14.71
CA TYR A 179 19.98 76.25 15.72
C TYR A 179 21.08 76.17 16.78
N LEU A 180 21.29 74.97 17.37
CA LEU A 180 22.35 74.75 18.35
C LEU A 180 23.74 75.05 17.78
N MET A 181 24.04 74.60 16.56
CA MET A 181 25.31 74.86 15.88
C MET A 181 25.56 76.36 15.62
N LYS A 182 24.51 77.12 15.31
CA LYS A 182 24.62 78.55 14.99
C LYS A 182 24.69 79.43 16.23
N HIS A 183 23.87 79.13 17.25
CA HIS A 183 23.65 80.02 18.39
C HIS A 183 24.36 79.58 19.67
N VAL A 184 24.46 78.27 19.93
CA VAL A 184 24.98 77.75 21.21
C VAL A 184 26.42 77.25 21.07
N MET A 185 26.74 76.54 19.99
CA MET A 185 28.05 75.91 19.81
C MET A 185 29.23 76.88 19.79
N PRO A 186 29.18 78.08 19.16
CA PRO A 186 30.33 78.98 19.15
C PRO A 186 30.77 79.37 20.57
N THR A 187 29.82 79.78 21.41
CA THR A 187 30.08 80.15 22.81
C THR A 187 30.52 78.95 23.64
N LEU A 188 29.88 77.80 23.47
CA LEU A 188 30.24 76.56 24.16
C LEU A 188 31.65 76.08 23.79
N MET A 189 32.03 76.12 22.52
CA MET A 189 33.37 75.75 22.07
C MET A 189 34.43 76.69 22.62
N GLN A 190 34.15 78.00 22.70
CA GLN A 190 35.07 78.95 23.32
C GLN A 190 35.22 78.68 24.82
N GLY A 191 34.11 78.43 25.53
CA GLY A 191 34.13 78.09 26.96
C GLY A 191 34.87 76.79 27.25
N LEU A 192 34.65 75.76 26.44
CA LEU A 192 35.39 74.49 26.53
C LEU A 192 36.89 74.69 26.30
N ASN A 193 37.28 75.51 25.31
CA ASN A 193 38.68 75.83 25.09
C ASN A 193 39.30 76.59 26.28
N GLN A 194 38.60 77.57 26.84
CA GLN A 194 39.07 78.31 28.02
C GLN A 194 39.17 77.40 29.25
N CYS A 195 38.20 76.50 29.45
CA CYS A 195 38.23 75.50 30.51
C CYS A 195 39.46 74.59 30.39
N CYS A 196 39.79 74.14 29.17
CA CYS A 196 40.99 73.34 28.89
C CYS A 196 42.30 74.10 29.17
N MET A 197 42.31 75.42 28.99
CA MET A 197 43.48 76.28 29.27
C MET A 197 43.65 76.54 30.77
N VAL A 198 42.58 76.89 31.47
CA VAL A 198 42.61 77.26 32.89
C VAL A 198 42.73 76.04 33.79
N ARG A 199 42.20 74.88 33.35
CA ARG A 199 42.12 73.63 34.14
C ARG A 199 41.63 73.88 35.58
N PRO A 200 40.41 74.40 35.74
CA PRO A 200 39.80 74.60 37.05
C PRO A 200 39.58 73.25 37.75
N ASP A 201 39.48 73.28 39.08
CA ASP A 201 39.20 72.09 39.89
C ASP A 201 37.82 71.48 39.59
N ASP A 202 36.82 72.31 39.24
CA ASP A 202 35.52 71.89 38.72
C ASP A 202 35.30 72.45 37.29
N PRO A 203 35.49 71.63 36.24
CA PRO A 203 35.30 72.06 34.86
C PRO A 203 33.83 72.24 34.46
N VAL A 204 32.89 71.60 35.15
CA VAL A 204 31.46 71.71 34.82
C VAL A 204 30.93 73.04 35.34
N ASP A 205 31.25 73.38 36.58
CA ASP A 205 30.83 74.64 37.21
C ASP A 205 31.45 75.86 36.51
N PHE A 206 32.77 75.79 36.21
CA PHE A 206 33.46 76.83 35.44
C PHE A 206 32.82 77.06 34.06
N LEU A 207 32.47 75.98 33.35
CA LEU A 207 31.83 76.09 32.04
C LEU A 207 30.42 76.68 32.14
N ALA A 208 29.65 76.28 33.16
CA ALA A 208 28.33 76.85 33.41
C ALA A 208 28.42 78.36 33.65
N GLU A 209 29.32 78.81 34.55
CA GLU A 209 29.58 80.24 34.76
C GLU A 209 29.99 80.96 33.49
N TYR A 210 30.89 80.36 32.70
CA TYR A 210 31.36 80.94 31.44
C TYR A 210 30.21 81.15 30.45
N LEU A 211 29.32 80.16 30.32
CA LEU A 211 28.15 80.23 29.45
C LEU A 211 27.15 81.28 29.93
N PHE A 212 26.89 81.38 31.25
CA PHE A 212 26.03 82.42 31.81
C PHE A 212 26.56 83.83 31.54
N LYS A 213 27.88 84.04 31.67
CA LYS A 213 28.54 85.34 31.43
C LYS A 213 28.53 85.76 29.95
N ASN A 214 28.47 84.81 29.01
CA ASN A 214 28.59 85.04 27.57
C ASN A 214 27.30 84.70 26.79
N ASN A 215 26.14 84.73 27.46
CA ASN A 215 24.85 84.43 26.82
C ASN A 215 24.40 85.60 25.92
N PRO A 216 24.16 85.38 24.60
CA PRO A 216 23.80 86.44 23.66
C PRO A 216 22.41 87.09 23.85
N GLU A 217 21.57 86.61 24.78
CA GLU A 217 20.27 87.22 25.13
C GLU A 217 20.35 88.25 26.29
N PHE A 218 21.55 88.55 26.80
CA PHE A 218 21.79 89.59 27.81
C PHE A 218 22.34 90.91 27.25
N ASP A 219 22.19 91.15 25.94
CA ASP A 219 22.30 92.45 25.28
C ASP A 219 21.09 92.69 24.35
#